data_AF-A0A969S0E3-F1
#
_entry.id   AF-A0A969S0E3-F1
#
_cell.length_a   1.000
_cell.length_b   1.000
_cell.length_c   1.000
_cell.angle_alpha   90.00
_cell.angle_beta   90.00
_cell.angle_gamma   90.00
#
_symmetry.space_group_name_H-M   'P 1'
#
loop_
_entity.id
_entity.type
_entity.pdbx_description
1 polymer ?
#
loop_
_entity_poly.entity_id
_entity_poly.type
_entity_poly.pdbx_seq_one_letter_code
_entity_poly.pdbx_strand_id
1 'polypeptide(L)'
;MRRRAAGVDGDFPAGTFRFLQTPDTARSSPRHGLYTGVETRINNAGGSALRTNGPNLPSGGETVMGAMSGFAVDDIDGGNFTFAPGAFADHLTSFAADFNNGAQTKMSRWISKGAVGTYGAVEEPCNYPGKFPTANMHAMYFDGLTLGEACLRALAAVPFQGMMLGDPLCRPFAHIPVVTPTGLPVVPVSGNFTFTPIATTTHPTATIARFEVYVDAFSAPPRAPARRSSSAPGTTTTAGTRS
;
A
#
# COMPACT_ATOMS: atom_id res chain seq x y z
N MET A 1 -8.25 -12.25 -3.84
CA MET A 1 -7.38 -11.11 -4.22
C MET A 1 -8.19 -9.89 -4.65
N ARG A 2 -8.72 -9.80 -5.89
CA ARG A 2 -9.45 -8.60 -6.39
C ARG A 2 -10.59 -8.12 -5.48
N ARG A 3 -11.43 -9.01 -4.92
CA ARG A 3 -12.52 -8.62 -4.00
C ARG A 3 -12.08 -8.16 -2.60
N ARG A 4 -10.83 -8.44 -2.19
CA ARG A 4 -10.26 -8.02 -0.89
C ARG A 4 -9.43 -6.73 -0.99
N ALA A 5 -9.06 -6.36 -2.22
CA ALA A 5 -8.37 -5.12 -2.56
C ALA A 5 -9.32 -4.07 -3.15
N ALA A 6 -10.32 -4.51 -3.91
CA ALA A 6 -11.31 -3.61 -4.48
C ALA A 6 -12.18 -3.01 -3.38
N GLY A 7 -12.16 -1.68 -3.32
CA GLY A 7 -13.04 -0.91 -2.46
C GLY A 7 -12.51 -0.66 -1.05
N VAL A 8 -11.28 -1.06 -0.71
CA VAL A 8 -10.70 -0.77 0.61
C VAL A 8 -9.89 0.52 0.64
N ASP A 9 -9.75 1.17 -0.51
CA ASP A 9 -8.97 2.40 -0.69
C ASP A 9 -9.50 3.53 0.20
N GLY A 10 -8.72 3.90 1.21
CA GLY A 10 -9.11 4.91 2.20
C GLY A 10 -10.11 4.44 3.27
N ASP A 11 -10.31 3.13 3.43
CA ASP A 11 -11.23 2.56 4.43
C ASP A 11 -10.65 2.43 5.84
N PHE A 12 -9.31 2.48 5.99
CA PHE A 12 -8.61 2.28 7.27
C PHE A 12 -9.04 0.99 8.02
N PRO A 13 -8.90 -0.20 7.39
CA PRO A 13 -9.33 -1.46 7.98
C PRO A 13 -8.57 -1.75 9.29
N ALA A 14 -9.31 -2.26 10.28
CA ALA A 14 -8.73 -2.65 11.57
C ALA A 14 -7.89 -3.93 11.43
N GLY A 15 -6.71 -3.92 12.06
CA GLY A 15 -5.83 -5.08 12.17
C GLY A 15 -4.43 -4.67 12.64
N THR A 16 -3.63 -5.65 13.04
CA THR A 16 -2.28 -5.40 13.57
C THR A 16 -1.21 -5.74 12.54
N PHE A 17 -0.21 -4.85 12.38
CA PHE A 17 1.02 -5.16 11.66
C PHE A 17 1.96 -5.97 12.56
N ARG A 18 2.29 -7.19 12.15
CA ARG A 18 3.07 -8.16 12.93
C ARG A 18 4.49 -8.25 12.41
N PHE A 19 5.45 -7.88 13.26
CA PHE A 19 6.88 -8.00 12.98
C PHE A 19 7.45 -9.16 13.80
N LEU A 20 7.66 -10.30 13.15
CA LEU A 20 7.93 -11.58 13.79
C LEU A 20 9.44 -11.85 13.76
N GLN A 21 10.09 -11.81 14.93
CA GLN A 21 11.47 -12.26 15.09
C GLN A 21 11.47 -13.75 15.38
N THR A 22 11.90 -14.56 14.43
CA THR A 22 11.78 -16.01 14.49
C THR A 22 13.08 -16.68 14.95
N PRO A 23 13.03 -17.96 15.36
CA PRO A 23 14.23 -18.74 15.67
C PRO A 23 15.18 -18.95 14.49
N ASP A 24 14.69 -18.86 13.24
CA ASP A 24 15.52 -18.94 12.03
C ASP A 24 16.27 -17.61 11.82
N THR A 25 17.37 -17.44 12.56
CA THR A 25 18.19 -16.22 12.52
C THR A 25 18.68 -15.89 11.13
N ALA A 26 19.02 -16.91 10.35
CA ALA A 26 19.49 -16.79 8.97
C ALA A 26 18.42 -16.31 8.01
N ARG A 27 17.13 -16.23 8.40
CA ARG A 27 16.05 -15.63 7.61
C ARG A 27 15.40 -14.44 8.29
N SER A 28 15.40 -14.38 9.60
CA SER A 28 14.71 -13.35 10.37
C SER A 28 15.57 -12.10 10.61
N SER A 29 16.85 -12.29 10.96
CA SER A 29 17.73 -11.21 11.44
C SER A 29 17.90 -10.01 10.49
N PRO A 30 17.84 -10.12 9.15
CA PRO A 30 18.05 -8.97 8.26
C PRO A 30 17.13 -7.78 8.50
N ARG A 31 15.93 -8.02 9.06
CA ARG A 31 14.91 -6.99 9.24
C ARG A 31 14.74 -6.56 10.69
N HIS A 32 15.33 -7.27 11.64
CA HIS A 32 15.11 -7.08 13.08
C HIS A 32 15.46 -5.67 13.55
N GLY A 33 16.57 -5.12 13.09
CA GLY A 33 17.04 -3.78 13.50
C GLY A 33 16.07 -2.65 13.16
N LEU A 34 15.12 -2.88 12.25
CA LEU A 34 14.12 -1.88 11.83
C LEU A 34 12.77 -2.04 12.54
N TYR A 35 12.49 -3.21 13.13
CA TYR A 35 11.15 -3.53 13.65
C TYR A 35 10.69 -2.57 14.75
N THR A 36 11.53 -2.27 15.74
CA THR A 36 11.16 -1.37 16.85
C THR A 36 10.82 0.05 16.36
N GLY A 37 11.59 0.57 15.40
CA GLY A 37 11.36 1.92 14.86
C GLY A 37 10.05 2.00 14.07
N VAL A 38 9.76 0.97 13.27
CA VAL A 38 8.52 0.90 12.47
C VAL A 38 7.30 0.67 13.36
N GLU A 39 7.40 -0.22 14.35
CA GLU A 39 6.35 -0.45 15.36
C GLU A 39 5.99 0.86 16.06
N THR A 40 6.98 1.57 16.61
CA THR A 40 6.78 2.86 17.27
C THR A 40 6.13 3.88 16.34
N ARG A 41 6.60 3.95 15.08
CA ARG A 41 6.06 4.89 14.10
C ARG A 41 4.59 4.64 13.79
N ILE A 42 4.20 3.40 13.53
CA ILE A 42 2.80 3.04 13.21
C ILE A 42 1.91 3.32 14.43
N ASN A 43 2.34 2.92 15.63
CA ASN A 43 1.57 3.14 16.86
C ASN A 43 1.39 4.64 17.17
N ASN A 44 2.43 5.46 17.00
CA ASN A 44 2.33 6.92 17.18
C ASN A 44 1.43 7.60 16.14
N ALA A 45 1.30 7.01 14.95
CA ALA A 45 0.40 7.48 13.91
C ALA A 45 -1.06 6.97 14.09
N GLY A 46 -1.36 6.29 15.21
CA GLY A 46 -2.70 5.79 15.54
C GLY A 46 -3.03 4.41 14.97
N GLY A 47 -2.06 3.71 14.36
CA GLY A 47 -2.20 2.33 13.92
C GLY A 47 -1.93 1.31 15.03
N SER A 48 -2.04 0.03 14.69
CA SER A 48 -1.65 -1.08 15.57
C SER A 48 -0.50 -1.86 14.94
N ALA A 49 0.64 -1.87 15.61
CA ALA A 49 1.81 -2.66 15.26
C ALA A 49 2.37 -3.34 16.50
N LEU A 50 2.83 -4.57 16.32
CA LEU A 50 3.43 -5.35 17.39
C LEU A 50 4.61 -6.17 16.86
N ARG A 51 5.76 -6.01 17.52
CA ARG A 51 6.92 -6.89 17.35
C ARG A 51 6.90 -8.01 18.40
N THR A 52 7.15 -9.25 17.99
CA THR A 52 7.29 -10.38 18.93
C THR A 52 8.52 -11.23 18.65
N ASN A 53 9.00 -11.91 19.70
CA ASN A 53 10.01 -12.96 19.61
C ASN A 53 9.29 -14.31 19.54
N GLY A 54 9.28 -14.91 18.35
CA GLY A 54 8.43 -16.03 17.99
C GLY A 54 6.92 -15.69 18.07
N PRO A 55 6.07 -16.66 17.70
CA PRO A 55 6.34 -17.76 16.78
C PRO A 55 6.58 -17.25 15.34
N ASN A 56 6.77 -18.16 14.38
CA ASN A 56 7.00 -17.83 12.97
C ASN A 56 5.80 -17.16 12.28
N LEU A 57 4.59 -17.36 12.80
CA LEU A 57 3.34 -16.87 12.26
C LEU A 57 2.58 -16.07 13.33
N PRO A 58 1.68 -15.16 12.94
CA PRO A 58 0.68 -14.60 13.86
C PRO A 58 -0.18 -15.73 14.48
N SER A 59 -0.77 -15.50 15.64
CA SER A 59 -1.52 -16.55 16.35
C SER A 59 -2.58 -16.00 17.29
N GLY A 60 -3.40 -16.88 17.89
CA GLY A 60 -4.43 -16.47 18.87
C GLY A 60 -5.72 -15.95 18.25
N GLY A 61 -5.96 -16.17 16.95
CA GLY A 61 -7.17 -15.72 16.25
C GLY A 61 -7.17 -14.24 15.91
N GLU A 62 -6.01 -13.59 15.94
CA GLU A 62 -5.88 -12.16 15.67
C GLU A 62 -6.22 -11.78 14.21
N THR A 63 -6.69 -10.54 14.03
CA THR A 63 -6.83 -9.94 12.70
C THR A 63 -5.55 -9.19 12.34
N VAL A 64 -4.90 -9.63 11.29
CA VAL A 64 -3.58 -9.18 10.85
C VAL A 64 -3.73 -8.23 9.67
N MET A 65 -3.17 -7.03 9.79
CA MET A 65 -3.10 -6.05 8.70
C MET A 65 -1.83 -6.20 7.86
N GLY A 66 -0.78 -6.75 8.46
CA GLY A 66 0.32 -7.28 7.69
C GLY A 66 1.27 -8.11 8.53
N ALA A 67 2.09 -8.92 7.88
CA ALA A 67 3.06 -9.76 8.57
C ALA A 67 4.42 -9.71 7.87
N MET A 68 5.49 -9.55 8.65
CA MET A 68 6.87 -9.80 8.19
C MET A 68 7.50 -10.85 9.09
N SER A 69 7.89 -11.97 8.48
CA SER A 69 8.51 -13.09 9.17
C SER A 69 9.79 -13.58 8.48
N GLY A 70 10.41 -14.64 8.98
CA GLY A 70 11.49 -15.34 8.29
C GLY A 70 11.52 -16.80 8.71
N PHE A 71 11.35 -17.73 7.77
CA PHE A 71 11.39 -19.17 8.03
C PHE A 71 11.53 -19.93 6.72
N ALA A 72 12.12 -21.13 6.77
CA ALA A 72 12.21 -22.01 5.60
C ALA A 72 10.86 -22.63 5.25
N VAL A 73 10.22 -23.25 6.25
CA VAL A 73 8.97 -23.99 6.12
C VAL A 73 8.08 -23.70 7.31
N ASP A 74 6.83 -23.34 7.04
CA ASP A 74 5.75 -23.22 8.02
C ASP A 74 4.38 -23.35 7.35
N ASP A 75 3.34 -23.65 8.14
CA ASP A 75 1.96 -23.82 7.69
C ASP A 75 1.14 -22.52 7.83
N ILE A 76 1.30 -21.65 6.84
CA ILE A 76 0.53 -20.40 6.74
C ILE A 76 -0.98 -20.68 6.62
N ASP A 77 -1.36 -21.74 5.90
CA ASP A 77 -2.76 -22.04 5.61
C ASP A 77 -3.49 -22.47 6.91
N GLY A 78 -2.83 -23.28 7.75
CA GLY A 78 -3.30 -23.71 9.08
C GLY A 78 -3.10 -22.71 10.21
N GLY A 79 -2.38 -21.60 10.00
CA GLY A 79 -2.12 -20.59 11.03
C GLY A 79 -3.39 -20.00 11.65
N ASN A 80 -3.38 -19.81 12.98
CA ASN A 80 -4.51 -19.30 13.76
C ASN A 80 -4.60 -17.77 13.76
N PHE A 81 -4.87 -17.18 12.59
CA PHE A 81 -5.08 -15.75 12.38
C PHE A 81 -5.87 -15.52 11.09
N THR A 82 -6.38 -14.32 10.90
CA THR A 82 -7.07 -13.91 9.67
C THR A 82 -6.48 -12.60 9.14
N PHE A 83 -6.54 -12.40 7.82
CA PHE A 83 -6.11 -11.14 7.21
C PHE A 83 -7.26 -10.14 7.10
N ALA A 84 -6.98 -8.91 7.53
CA ALA A 84 -7.80 -7.75 7.19
C ALA A 84 -7.80 -7.50 5.67
N PRO A 85 -8.85 -6.87 5.12
CA PRO A 85 -8.83 -6.39 3.74
C PRO A 85 -7.63 -5.46 3.49
N GLY A 86 -7.01 -5.57 2.30
CA GLY A 86 -5.79 -4.80 1.97
C GLY A 86 -4.49 -5.29 2.61
N ALA A 87 -4.47 -6.39 3.36
CA ALA A 87 -3.28 -6.84 4.08
C ALA A 87 -2.12 -7.27 3.17
N PHE A 88 -0.89 -6.99 3.62
CA PHE A 88 0.35 -7.49 3.00
C PHE A 88 1.07 -8.44 3.94
N ALA A 89 1.54 -9.57 3.44
CA ALA A 89 2.35 -10.47 4.26
C ALA A 89 3.50 -11.06 3.45
N ASP A 90 4.67 -11.16 4.07
CA ASP A 90 5.79 -11.89 3.51
C ASP A 90 6.55 -12.69 4.56
N HIS A 91 7.42 -13.54 4.05
CA HIS A 91 8.42 -14.20 4.86
C HIS A 91 9.71 -14.19 4.06
N LEU A 92 10.79 -13.85 4.75
CA LEU A 92 12.11 -13.89 4.15
C LEU A 92 12.52 -15.35 4.05
N THR A 93 12.62 -15.84 2.83
CA THR A 93 13.13 -17.18 2.53
C THR A 93 13.53 -17.25 1.06
N SER A 94 14.53 -18.06 0.75
CA SER A 94 14.91 -18.34 -0.64
C SER A 94 13.76 -19.01 -1.41
N PHE A 95 13.72 -18.84 -2.72
CA PHE A 95 12.80 -19.55 -3.62
C PHE A 95 11.29 -19.46 -3.25
N ALA A 96 10.88 -18.47 -2.45
CA ALA A 96 9.49 -18.28 -2.07
C ALA A 96 8.58 -18.01 -3.28
N ALA A 97 9.18 -17.45 -4.35
CA ALA A 97 8.53 -17.12 -5.62
C ALA A 97 8.91 -18.07 -6.77
N ASP A 98 9.77 -19.07 -6.53
CA ASP A 98 9.99 -20.18 -7.47
C ASP A 98 8.96 -21.27 -7.19
N PHE A 99 7.95 -21.39 -8.05
CA PHE A 99 6.85 -22.32 -7.87
C PHE A 99 7.15 -23.76 -8.33
N ASN A 100 8.29 -24.00 -8.98
CA ASN A 100 8.70 -25.34 -9.40
C ASN A 100 9.55 -26.06 -8.34
N ASN A 101 10.14 -25.31 -7.42
CA ASN A 101 10.89 -25.84 -6.28
C ASN A 101 9.96 -26.14 -5.10
N GLY A 102 10.04 -27.29 -4.43
CA GLY A 102 9.19 -27.64 -3.28
C GLY A 102 9.79 -27.40 -1.88
N ALA A 103 11.05 -26.96 -1.79
CA ALA A 103 11.83 -27.03 -0.55
C ALA A 103 11.44 -26.01 0.55
N GLN A 104 10.81 -24.90 0.16
CA GLN A 104 10.45 -23.80 1.06
C GLN A 104 9.00 -23.39 0.86
N THR A 105 8.36 -22.90 1.93
CA THR A 105 6.98 -22.40 1.87
C THR A 105 6.87 -21.31 0.82
N LYS A 106 5.81 -21.38 -0.01
CA LYS A 106 5.61 -20.44 -1.11
C LYS A 106 4.90 -19.19 -0.65
N MET A 107 5.34 -18.04 -1.18
CA MET A 107 4.71 -16.75 -0.92
C MET A 107 3.21 -16.75 -1.28
N SER A 108 2.79 -17.58 -2.25
CA SER A 108 1.39 -17.72 -2.65
C SER A 108 0.48 -18.27 -1.55
N ARG A 109 1.03 -18.90 -0.50
CA ARG A 109 0.26 -19.29 0.68
C ARG A 109 -0.30 -18.09 1.43
N TRP A 110 0.43 -16.97 1.49
CA TRP A 110 -0.09 -15.71 2.06
C TRP A 110 -1.32 -15.21 1.30
N ILE A 111 -1.30 -15.27 -0.04
CA ILE A 111 -2.45 -14.92 -0.89
C ILE A 111 -3.63 -15.87 -0.64
N SER A 112 -3.35 -17.18 -0.55
CA SER A 112 -4.35 -18.21 -0.29
C SER A 112 -5.05 -18.00 1.05
N LYS A 113 -4.28 -17.60 2.08
CA LYS A 113 -4.78 -17.25 3.42
C LYS A 113 -5.53 -15.93 3.48
N GLY A 114 -5.39 -15.07 2.47
CA GLY A 114 -6.22 -13.88 2.29
C GLY A 114 -5.48 -12.54 2.18
N ALA A 115 -4.15 -12.53 2.18
CA ALA A 115 -3.38 -11.32 1.89
C ALA A 115 -3.67 -10.81 0.48
N VAL A 116 -3.66 -9.49 0.32
CA VAL A 116 -3.83 -8.79 -0.96
C VAL A 116 -2.49 -8.67 -1.70
N GLY A 117 -1.37 -8.72 -1.00
CA GLY A 117 -0.08 -8.88 -1.63
C GLY A 117 0.97 -9.55 -0.76
N THR A 118 2.03 -9.99 -1.43
CA THR A 118 3.19 -10.64 -0.82
C THR A 118 4.42 -10.43 -1.71
N TYR A 119 5.59 -10.66 -1.15
CA TYR A 119 6.87 -10.61 -1.86
C TYR A 119 7.66 -11.89 -1.60
N GLY A 120 8.40 -12.38 -2.59
CA GLY A 120 9.23 -13.57 -2.47
C GLY A 120 10.41 -13.57 -3.44
N ALA A 121 11.49 -14.26 -3.08
CA ALA A 121 12.68 -14.39 -3.92
C ALA A 121 12.46 -15.43 -5.04
N VAL A 122 12.89 -15.11 -6.26
CA VAL A 122 12.82 -16.00 -7.45
C VAL A 122 14.11 -16.79 -7.68
N GLU A 123 15.25 -16.32 -7.19
CA GLU A 123 16.59 -16.89 -7.44
C GLU A 123 17.48 -16.79 -6.17
N GLU A 124 18.46 -17.70 -6.00
CA GLU A 124 19.53 -17.61 -4.99
C GLU A 124 20.73 -16.80 -5.57
N PRO A 125 21.44 -15.94 -4.79
CA PRO A 125 22.11 -16.39 -3.57
C PRO A 125 22.00 -15.45 -2.34
N CYS A 126 22.15 -16.03 -1.14
CA CYS A 126 22.41 -15.38 0.18
C CYS A 126 21.35 -14.41 0.73
N ASN A 127 21.21 -14.36 2.06
CA ASN A 127 20.25 -13.49 2.75
C ASN A 127 20.67 -12.01 2.80
N TYR A 128 20.88 -11.40 1.63
CA TYR A 128 21.17 -9.97 1.53
C TYR A 128 19.91 -9.16 1.90
N PRO A 129 19.95 -8.34 2.96
CA PRO A 129 18.77 -7.57 3.38
C PRO A 129 18.19 -6.70 2.25
N GLY A 130 19.05 -6.22 1.35
CA GLY A 130 18.66 -5.32 0.27
C GLY A 130 17.83 -5.92 -0.87
N LYS A 131 17.58 -7.24 -0.86
CA LYS A 131 16.70 -7.91 -1.83
C LYS A 131 15.27 -8.15 -1.33
N PHE A 132 15.02 -7.91 -0.04
CA PHE A 132 13.69 -8.05 0.56
C PHE A 132 13.16 -6.67 0.97
N PRO A 133 11.82 -6.48 0.97
CA PRO A 133 11.23 -5.29 1.52
C PRO A 133 11.64 -5.13 2.99
N THR A 134 12.23 -3.99 3.31
CA THR A 134 12.49 -3.58 4.68
C THR A 134 11.19 -3.38 5.45
N ALA A 135 11.26 -3.40 6.79
CA ALA A 135 10.09 -3.18 7.65
C ALA A 135 9.36 -1.85 7.39
N ASN A 136 10.09 -0.84 6.89
CA ASN A 136 9.52 0.46 6.52
C ASN A 136 8.43 0.36 5.45
N MET A 137 8.34 -0.74 4.70
CA MET A 137 7.24 -1.02 3.79
C MET A 137 5.88 -0.81 4.47
N HIS A 138 5.68 -1.38 5.66
CA HIS A 138 4.42 -1.28 6.39
C HIS A 138 4.14 0.15 6.89
N ALA A 139 5.17 0.88 7.32
CA ALA A 139 5.00 2.29 7.69
C ALA A 139 4.61 3.15 6.49
N MET A 140 5.31 3.00 5.36
CA MET A 140 4.99 3.71 4.12
C MET A 140 3.59 3.38 3.60
N TYR A 141 3.19 2.11 3.68
CA TYR A 141 1.84 1.68 3.33
C TYR A 141 0.79 2.30 4.26
N PHE A 142 1.08 2.38 5.56
CA PHE A 142 0.22 3.05 6.56
C PHE A 142 0.16 4.57 6.39
N ASP A 143 1.20 5.21 5.84
CA ASP A 143 1.17 6.63 5.44
C ASP A 143 0.26 6.89 4.22
N GLY A 144 -0.31 5.83 3.61
CA GLY A 144 -1.25 5.93 2.50
C GLY A 144 -0.64 5.74 1.11
N LEU A 145 0.62 5.28 1.00
CA LEU A 145 1.16 4.84 -0.30
C LEU A 145 0.38 3.63 -0.82
N THR A 146 0.38 3.45 -2.14
CA THR A 146 -0.08 2.18 -2.71
C THR A 146 0.85 1.05 -2.31
N LEU A 147 0.32 -0.17 -2.31
CA LEU A 147 1.07 -1.37 -1.95
C LEU A 147 2.34 -1.53 -2.81
N GLY A 148 2.22 -1.25 -4.12
CA GLY A 148 3.33 -1.29 -5.06
C GLY A 148 4.41 -0.25 -4.76
N GLU A 149 4.01 1.01 -4.49
CA GLU A 149 4.96 2.08 -4.15
C GLU A 149 5.69 1.78 -2.84
N ALA A 150 4.97 1.34 -1.81
CA ALA A 150 5.54 0.98 -0.52
C ALA A 150 6.52 -0.20 -0.66
N CYS A 151 6.15 -1.23 -1.42
CA CYS A 151 7.01 -2.40 -1.66
C CYS A 151 8.28 -2.00 -2.42
N LEU A 152 8.16 -1.25 -3.53
CA LEU A 152 9.31 -0.86 -4.35
C LEU A 152 10.27 0.07 -3.59
N ARG A 153 9.75 1.03 -2.81
CA ARG A 153 10.58 1.92 -1.98
C ARG A 153 11.28 1.18 -0.83
N ALA A 154 10.72 0.07 -0.38
CA ALA A 154 11.29 -0.72 0.69
C ALA A 154 12.41 -1.67 0.22
N LEU A 155 12.63 -1.83 -1.08
CA LEU A 155 13.74 -2.60 -1.66
C LEU A 155 14.99 -1.72 -1.75
N ALA A 156 16.12 -2.20 -1.22
CA ALA A 156 17.32 -1.36 -1.11
C ALA A 156 18.30 -1.50 -2.29
N ALA A 157 18.39 -2.66 -2.94
CA ALA A 157 19.46 -2.90 -3.92
C ALA A 157 19.12 -3.84 -5.08
N VAL A 158 18.29 -4.87 -4.87
CA VAL A 158 18.16 -5.97 -5.86
C VAL A 158 16.69 -6.26 -6.20
N PRO A 159 15.99 -5.37 -6.93
CA PRO A 159 14.58 -5.59 -7.25
C PRO A 159 14.35 -6.75 -8.22
N PHE A 160 15.37 -7.18 -8.98
CA PHE A 160 15.23 -8.21 -10.01
C PHE A 160 15.29 -9.64 -9.48
N GLN A 161 15.67 -9.85 -8.22
CA GLN A 161 15.79 -11.18 -7.60
C GLN A 161 14.57 -11.59 -6.77
N GLY A 162 13.51 -10.79 -6.79
CA GLY A 162 12.25 -11.16 -6.18
C GLY A 162 11.06 -10.60 -6.95
N MET A 163 9.90 -11.13 -6.61
CA MET A 163 8.64 -10.85 -7.27
C MET A 163 7.65 -10.38 -6.22
N MET A 164 6.95 -9.28 -6.54
CA MET A 164 5.72 -8.93 -5.86
C MET A 164 4.56 -9.67 -6.53
N LEU A 165 3.73 -10.34 -5.74
CA LEU A 165 2.45 -10.90 -6.18
C LEU A 165 1.38 -10.16 -5.41
N GLY A 166 0.58 -9.34 -6.09
CA GLY A 166 -0.24 -8.36 -5.39
C GLY A 166 -1.26 -7.65 -6.27
N ASP A 167 -2.16 -6.92 -5.62
CA ASP A 167 -2.76 -5.73 -6.21
C ASP A 167 -1.85 -4.53 -5.90
N PRO A 168 -1.04 -4.04 -6.85
CA PRO A 168 -0.10 -2.96 -6.59
C PRO A 168 -0.78 -1.62 -6.32
N LEU A 169 -2.06 -1.44 -6.67
CA LEU A 169 -2.79 -0.17 -6.53
C LEU A 169 -3.59 -0.08 -5.22
N CYS A 170 -3.70 -1.18 -4.47
CA CYS A 170 -4.37 -1.19 -3.17
C CYS A 170 -3.74 -0.14 -2.23
N ARG A 171 -4.54 0.75 -1.64
CA ARG A 171 -4.08 1.85 -0.76
C ARG A 171 -5.07 2.13 0.39
N PRO A 172 -5.20 1.20 1.35
CA PRO A 172 -6.25 1.25 2.36
C PRO A 172 -6.13 2.41 3.36
N PHE A 173 -4.94 2.97 3.54
CA PHE A 173 -4.67 4.06 4.49
C PHE A 173 -4.55 5.43 3.82
N ALA A 174 -4.99 5.56 2.57
CA ALA A 174 -4.95 6.83 1.85
C ALA A 174 -6.09 7.76 2.28
N HIS A 175 -5.77 9.00 2.62
CA HIS A 175 -6.77 10.05 2.74
C HIS A 175 -7.14 10.61 1.35
N ILE A 176 -8.06 9.94 0.66
CA ILE A 176 -8.47 10.31 -0.70
C ILE A 176 -9.38 11.54 -0.65
N PRO A 177 -9.02 12.65 -1.32
CA PRO A 177 -9.89 13.81 -1.38
C PRO A 177 -11.21 13.50 -2.08
N VAL A 178 -12.31 13.98 -1.52
CA VAL A 178 -13.64 13.90 -2.13
C VAL A 178 -13.89 15.20 -2.88
N VAL A 179 -14.19 15.11 -4.18
CA VAL A 179 -14.41 16.27 -5.05
C VAL A 179 -15.90 16.36 -5.40
N THR A 180 -16.54 17.47 -5.02
CA THR A 180 -17.98 17.74 -5.22
C THR A 180 -18.18 19.09 -5.91
N PRO A 181 -17.86 19.19 -7.21
CA PRO A 181 -17.98 20.45 -7.93
C PRO A 181 -19.46 20.86 -8.09
N THR A 182 -19.72 22.16 -8.09
CA THR A 182 -21.06 22.73 -8.34
C THR A 182 -21.10 23.43 -9.69
N GLY A 183 -22.26 23.39 -10.37
CA GLY A 183 -22.43 24.00 -11.68
C GLY A 183 -21.85 23.21 -12.86
N LEU A 184 -21.49 21.93 -12.67
CA LEU A 184 -21.14 21.08 -13.80
C LEU A 184 -22.36 20.85 -14.70
N PRO A 185 -22.20 20.93 -16.04
CA PRO A 185 -23.25 20.56 -16.97
C PRO A 185 -23.63 19.09 -16.83
N VAL A 186 -24.94 18.80 -16.80
CA VAL A 186 -25.50 17.43 -16.77
C VAL A 186 -25.95 16.94 -18.15
N VAL A 187 -25.80 17.79 -19.16
CA VAL A 187 -26.03 17.49 -20.57
C VAL A 187 -24.76 17.84 -21.36
N PRO A 188 -24.54 17.24 -22.53
CA PRO A 188 -23.46 17.64 -23.42
C PRO A 188 -23.52 19.16 -23.68
N VAL A 189 -22.39 19.84 -23.51
CA VAL A 189 -22.25 21.27 -23.78
C VAL A 189 -21.16 21.51 -24.81
N SER A 190 -21.33 22.59 -25.57
CA SER A 190 -20.31 23.11 -26.50
C SER A 190 -19.85 24.48 -26.05
N GLY A 191 -18.56 24.77 -26.22
CA GLY A 191 -17.99 26.07 -25.87
C GLY A 191 -17.66 26.18 -24.39
N ASN A 192 -17.84 27.38 -23.84
CA ASN A 192 -17.40 27.68 -22.48
C ASN A 192 -18.50 27.38 -21.47
N PHE A 193 -18.12 26.74 -20.37
CA PHE A 193 -18.97 26.59 -19.19
C PHE A 193 -18.18 26.92 -17.93
N THR A 194 -18.93 27.24 -16.89
CA THR A 194 -18.37 27.68 -15.60
C THR A 194 -18.84 26.74 -14.52
N PHE A 195 -17.93 26.31 -13.65
CA PHE A 195 -18.23 25.51 -12.49
C PHE A 195 -17.30 25.90 -11.33
N THR A 196 -17.67 25.51 -10.12
CA THR A 196 -16.86 25.77 -8.92
C THR A 196 -16.41 24.43 -8.35
N PRO A 197 -15.11 24.09 -8.44
CA PRO A 197 -14.59 22.89 -7.80
C PRO A 197 -14.57 23.07 -6.29
N ILE A 198 -15.09 22.06 -5.58
CA ILE A 198 -15.03 21.95 -4.13
C ILE A 198 -14.43 20.58 -3.83
N ALA A 199 -13.48 20.52 -2.91
CA ALA A 199 -13.00 19.25 -2.39
C ALA A 199 -12.70 19.33 -0.90
N THR A 200 -12.86 18.20 -0.23
CA THR A 200 -12.53 17.99 1.17
C THR A 200 -11.57 16.83 1.31
N THR A 201 -10.83 16.79 2.41
CA THR A 201 -9.99 15.65 2.77
C THR A 201 -10.20 15.33 4.24
N THR A 202 -10.11 14.05 4.59
CA THR A 202 -10.12 13.58 5.98
C THR A 202 -8.74 13.64 6.64
N HIS A 203 -7.69 13.99 5.89
CA HIS A 203 -6.34 14.08 6.45
C HIS A 203 -6.28 15.20 7.50
N PRO A 204 -5.80 14.94 8.73
CA PRO A 204 -5.96 15.85 9.87
C PRO A 204 -5.23 17.19 9.71
N THR A 205 -4.16 17.22 8.93
CA THR A 205 -3.29 18.40 8.76
C THR A 205 -3.11 18.85 7.32
N ALA A 206 -3.76 18.21 6.35
CA ALA A 206 -3.58 18.56 4.94
C ALA A 206 -4.75 19.42 4.44
N THR A 207 -4.44 20.29 3.48
CA THR A 207 -5.43 21.10 2.77
C THR A 207 -5.32 20.86 1.27
N ILE A 208 -6.42 21.13 0.54
CA ILE A 208 -6.42 21.00 -0.91
C ILE A 208 -5.56 22.11 -1.51
N ALA A 209 -4.42 21.74 -2.09
CA ALA A 209 -3.44 22.71 -2.59
C ALA A 209 -3.85 23.33 -3.94
N ARG A 210 -4.45 22.53 -4.84
CA ARG A 210 -4.85 22.96 -6.18
C ARG A 210 -5.91 22.04 -6.78
N PHE A 211 -6.67 22.57 -7.73
CA PHE A 211 -7.48 21.78 -8.66
C PHE A 211 -6.83 21.80 -10.04
N GLU A 212 -6.88 20.68 -10.76
CA GLU A 212 -6.53 20.60 -12.18
C GLU A 212 -7.71 19.98 -12.92
N VAL A 213 -8.07 20.54 -14.07
CA VAL A 213 -9.27 20.16 -14.81
C VAL A 213 -8.85 19.55 -16.14
N TYR A 214 -9.35 18.34 -16.39
CA TYR A 214 -9.15 17.62 -17.64
C TYR A 214 -10.50 17.47 -18.33
N VAL A 215 -10.58 17.91 -19.59
CA VAL A 215 -11.75 17.76 -20.48
C VAL A 215 -11.30 16.84 -21.62
N ASP A 216 -12.00 15.73 -21.81
CA ASP A 216 -11.65 14.70 -22.81
C ASP A 216 -10.20 14.22 -22.70
N ALA A 217 -9.73 14.01 -21.46
CA ALA A 217 -8.35 13.65 -21.11
C ALA A 217 -7.26 14.70 -21.43
N PHE A 218 -7.63 15.90 -21.90
CA PHE A 218 -6.71 17.03 -22.09
C PHE A 218 -6.83 18.04 -20.95
N SER A 219 -5.70 18.51 -20.43
CA SER A 219 -5.70 19.62 -19.47
C SER A 219 -6.29 20.87 -20.13
N ALA A 220 -7.31 21.48 -19.52
CA ALA A 220 -7.87 22.73 -20.04
C ALA A 220 -6.80 23.85 -19.96
N PRO A 221 -6.46 24.55 -21.07
CA PRO A 221 -5.42 25.56 -21.06
C PRO A 221 -5.86 26.83 -20.31
N PRO A 222 -4.99 27.48 -19.52
CA PRO A 222 -5.28 28.78 -18.92
C PRO A 222 -5.04 29.89 -19.93
N ARG A 223 -5.97 30.84 -20.09
CA ARG A 223 -5.71 32.12 -20.76
C ARG A 223 -6.22 33.34 -19.97
N ALA A 224 -5.44 33.64 -18.94
CA ALA A 224 -4.91 34.91 -18.38
C ALA A 224 -5.74 36.20 -18.16
N PRO A 225 -5.30 37.05 -17.18
CA PRO A 225 -4.17 36.83 -16.24
C PRO A 225 -4.70 36.41 -14.85
N ALA A 226 -4.25 35.33 -14.21
CA ALA A 226 -2.90 34.80 -14.14
C ALA A 226 -2.86 33.26 -13.94
N ARG A 227 -1.77 32.65 -14.47
CA ARG A 227 -1.16 31.35 -14.11
C ARG A 227 -2.00 30.08 -14.39
N ARG A 228 -1.31 28.97 -14.67
CA ARG A 228 -1.81 27.56 -14.77
C ARG A 228 -3.12 27.39 -13.99
N SER A 229 -4.18 26.76 -14.53
CA SER A 229 -5.49 26.63 -13.84
C SER A 229 -5.40 25.71 -12.63
N SER A 230 -4.71 26.19 -11.61
CA SER A 230 -4.86 25.89 -10.21
C SER A 230 -5.83 26.95 -9.70
N SER A 231 -7.12 26.62 -9.65
CA SER A 231 -8.03 27.42 -8.82
C SER A 231 -7.69 27.17 -7.36
N ALA A 232 -7.66 28.25 -6.57
CA ALA A 232 -7.66 28.12 -5.12
C ALA A 232 -9.01 27.49 -4.70
N PRO A 233 -9.05 26.74 -3.59
CA PRO A 233 -10.31 26.19 -3.09
C PRO A 233 -11.41 27.25 -3.00
N GLY A 234 -12.57 26.96 -3.59
CA GLY A 234 -13.73 27.86 -3.59
C GLY A 234 -13.76 28.95 -4.68
N THR A 235 -12.84 28.93 -5.65
CA THR A 235 -12.85 29.90 -6.77
C THR A 235 -13.51 29.33 -8.03
N THR A 236 -14.29 30.16 -8.70
CA THR A 236 -14.98 29.85 -9.97
C THR A 236 -13.98 29.54 -11.08
N THR A 237 -14.16 28.42 -11.78
CA THR A 237 -13.28 27.98 -12.88
C THR A 237 -14.07 27.91 -14.20
N THR A 238 -13.48 28.45 -15.28
CA THR A 238 -14.03 28.34 -16.64
C THR A 238 -13.27 27.27 -17.41
N ALA A 239 -13.98 26.34 -18.04
CA ALA A 239 -13.42 25.32 -18.93
C ALA A 239 -14.09 25.38 -20.30
N GLY A 240 -13.39 24.92 -21.34
CA GLY A 240 -13.88 24.87 -22.72
C GLY A 240 -13.75 23.48 -23.32
N THR A 241 -14.72 23.09 -24.15
CA THR A 241 -14.63 21.86 -24.96
C THR A 241 -13.94 22.15 -26.29
N ARG A 242 -13.22 21.17 -26.84
CA ARG A 242 -12.74 21.28 -28.23
C ARG A 242 -13.92 20.96 -29.16
N SER A 243 -14.15 21.83 -30.13
CA SER A 243 -15.10 21.62 -31.24
C SER A 243 -14.70 20.44 -32.10
#